data_AF-A0A0J1BI05-F1
#
_entry.id   AF-A0A0J1BI05-F1
#
_cell.length_a   1.000
_cell.length_b   1.000
_cell.length_c   1.000
_cell.angle_alpha   90.00
_cell.angle_beta   90.00
_cell.angle_gamma   90.00
#
_symmetry.space_group_name_H-M   'P 1'
#
loop_
_entity.id
_entity.type
_entity.pdbx_description
1 polymer ?
#
loop_
_entity_poly.entity_id
_entity_poly.type
_entity_poly.pdbx_seq_one_letter_code
_entity_poly.pdbx_strand_id
1 'polypeptide(L)'
;MRSPRFVASSVSADTKDAQSLLPGGGGANIFAWKAFCISSHWAKSKGMAFTVAFICPFMTPALFDRPMKLKSHRVMRSELESLRSFFDSTKRAYEIAEEIWQARYTSPQLREQLKTNEVDVSPHDTSLGKRSQRKRLHTMLCELTLVRVVSVLEVFLVDSVKDVFVVTKRPFMDPNLRIEMSQDELIANSSPAKILGRIIDRETRRLSSGGFKEVIKYYKRRFDIDLSCISPGYSVMQEYHDRRHLLVHRLGRTDKVYRRTYKTVSKTVDVADDYIEKLFTDTASFVECVCDQLEVFLRREDISNSSMNARQITDITFLKNEIVDCLQPSFHFWAGDEYVTTNEILAGTHRNMDGSIRHYFNGTDPALQCINKCLKEEARNGTITFNTVASAVAHKKVSEQVVEQVFQKLPEQPWQTGIHKRIAEELGLSNGTVSSAIQTLISRGRFKQQIHGRLF
;
A
#
# COMPACT_ATOMS: atom_id res chain seq x y z
N MET A 1 -0.51 -41.78 32.36
CA MET A 1 0.27 -40.62 31.88
C MET A 1 -0.56 -39.37 32.12
N ARG A 2 -0.13 -38.49 33.03
CA ARG A 2 -0.88 -37.31 33.48
C ARG A 2 -0.44 -36.08 32.70
N SER A 3 -1.40 -35.33 32.16
CA SER A 3 -1.21 -34.02 31.53
C SER A 3 -0.96 -32.93 32.59
N PRO A 4 -0.09 -31.93 32.34
CA PRO A 4 0.15 -30.86 33.29
C PRO A 4 -0.91 -29.75 33.17
N ARG A 5 -1.40 -29.29 34.33
CA ARG A 5 -2.21 -28.08 34.49
C ARG A 5 -1.29 -26.87 34.53
N PHE A 6 -1.57 -25.87 33.69
CA PHE A 6 -1.01 -24.52 33.81
C PHE A 6 -1.81 -23.74 34.86
N VAL A 7 -1.11 -23.15 35.83
CA VAL A 7 -1.63 -22.20 36.81
C VAL A 7 -1.20 -20.81 36.33
N ALA A 8 -2.17 -19.94 36.04
CA ALA A 8 -1.93 -18.54 35.73
C ALA A 8 -2.03 -17.72 37.04
N SER A 9 -0.94 -17.06 37.44
CA SER A 9 -0.92 -16.09 38.52
C SER A 9 -1.11 -14.68 37.95
N SER A 10 -2.23 -14.05 38.29
CA SER A 10 -2.52 -12.64 38.02
C SER A 10 -1.82 -11.76 39.04
N VAL A 11 -0.93 -10.87 38.58
CA VAL A 11 -0.36 -9.77 39.38
C VAL A 11 -1.14 -8.50 39.05
N SER A 12 -1.84 -7.96 40.06
CA SER A 12 -2.51 -6.66 40.03
C SER A 12 -1.47 -5.56 40.22
N ALA A 13 -1.38 -4.64 39.26
CA ALA A 13 -0.62 -3.41 39.40
C ALA A 13 -1.56 -2.26 39.78
N ASP A 14 -1.42 -1.80 41.03
CA ASP A 14 -1.94 -0.52 41.50
C ASP A 14 -1.22 0.63 40.78
N THR A 15 -1.97 1.54 40.18
CA THR A 15 -1.48 2.89 39.87
C THR A 15 -2.52 3.90 40.30
N LYS A 16 -2.20 4.59 41.39
CA LYS A 16 -2.89 5.79 41.89
C LYS A 16 -2.27 7.04 41.26
N ASP A 17 -3.15 7.97 40.93
CA ASP A 17 -3.04 9.42 41.06
C ASP A 17 -1.82 10.15 40.47
N ALA A 18 -2.07 10.86 39.37
CA ALA A 18 -1.42 12.13 39.07
C ALA A 18 -2.37 13.04 38.27
N GLN A 19 -3.18 13.81 39.00
CA GLN A 19 -3.88 14.97 38.47
C GLN A 19 -3.02 16.25 38.65
N SER A 20 -3.19 17.15 37.68
CA SER A 20 -2.97 18.60 37.75
C SER A 20 -1.52 19.09 37.71
N LEU A 21 -1.19 19.83 36.66
CA LEU A 21 -0.64 21.20 36.69
C LEU A 21 -0.36 21.65 35.25
N LEU A 22 -1.27 22.43 34.65
CA LEU A 22 -0.99 23.27 33.48
C LEU A 22 -1.44 24.69 33.82
N PRO A 23 -0.57 25.70 33.72
CA PRO A 23 -1.01 27.07 33.55
C PRO A 23 -1.09 27.40 32.05
N GLY A 24 -2.17 28.09 31.70
CA GLY A 24 -2.41 28.61 30.36
C GLY A 24 -1.44 29.73 29.96
N GLY A 25 -1.36 29.95 28.66
CA GLY A 25 -0.69 31.09 28.04
C GLY A 25 -1.19 31.22 26.61
N GLY A 26 -2.12 32.16 26.40
CA GLY A 26 -2.60 32.55 25.08
C GLY A 26 -1.73 33.60 24.43
N GLY A 27 -1.92 33.76 23.11
CA GLY A 27 -1.72 35.04 22.43
C GLY A 27 -0.53 35.12 21.47
N ALA A 28 -0.82 35.69 20.30
CA ALA A 28 0.08 36.26 19.30
C ALA A 28 0.76 35.30 18.29
N ASN A 29 0.20 35.25 17.08
CA ASN A 29 0.96 35.50 15.84
C ASN A 29 0.01 35.65 14.63
N ILE A 30 -0.58 36.85 14.52
CA ILE A 30 -1.16 37.37 13.27
C ILE A 30 -0.38 38.65 12.98
N PHE A 31 0.84 38.56 12.43
CA PHE A 31 1.56 39.68 11.80
C PHE A 31 2.80 39.14 11.08
N ALA A 32 2.62 38.47 9.94
CA ALA A 32 3.75 38.09 9.09
C ALA A 32 3.36 37.93 7.61
N TRP A 33 2.40 38.72 7.09
CA TRP A 33 1.99 38.65 5.68
C TRP A 33 1.73 40.03 5.08
N LYS A 34 2.69 40.95 5.21
CA LYS A 34 2.64 42.27 4.54
C LYS A 34 3.96 42.79 3.97
N ALA A 35 5.01 41.97 3.90
CA ALA A 35 6.33 42.42 3.45
C ALA A 35 6.78 41.88 2.07
N PHE A 36 5.93 41.18 1.31
CA PHE A 36 6.36 40.53 0.06
C PHE A 36 5.87 41.20 -1.25
N CYS A 37 5.24 42.38 -1.19
CA CYS A 37 4.66 43.02 -2.38
C CYS A 37 5.34 44.32 -2.84
N ILE A 38 6.58 44.62 -2.46
CA ILE A 38 7.26 45.88 -2.85
C ILE A 38 8.58 45.68 -3.63
N SER A 39 8.92 44.48 -4.12
CA SER A 39 10.17 44.29 -4.90
C SER A 39 10.01 43.99 -6.40
N SER A 40 8.79 43.94 -6.94
CA SER A 40 8.55 43.59 -8.35
C SER A 40 8.54 44.78 -9.33
N HIS A 41 8.97 45.98 -8.90
CA HIS A 41 9.02 47.17 -9.76
C HIS A 41 10.41 47.71 -10.10
N TRP A 42 11.48 46.98 -9.78
CA TRP A 42 12.86 47.45 -10.02
C TRP A 42 13.74 46.53 -10.89
N ALA A 43 13.15 45.56 -11.60
CA ALA A 43 13.88 44.58 -12.40
C ALA A 43 13.40 44.51 -13.88
N LYS A 44 13.31 45.66 -14.55
CA LYS A 44 13.01 45.74 -16.01
C LYS A 44 14.10 46.41 -16.87
N SER A 45 15.27 46.79 -16.34
CA SER A 45 16.29 47.54 -17.12
C SER A 45 17.60 46.82 -17.45
N LYS A 46 17.78 45.54 -17.09
CA LYS A 46 19.00 44.81 -17.46
C LYS A 46 18.64 43.44 -18.01
N GLY A 47 18.77 43.29 -19.33
CA GLY A 47 18.49 42.05 -20.07
C GLY A 47 19.38 40.89 -19.62
N MET A 48 19.02 40.27 -18.51
CA MET A 48 19.56 39.00 -18.05
C MET A 48 18.53 37.91 -18.32
N ALA A 49 18.93 36.92 -19.12
CA ALA A 49 18.19 35.69 -19.30
C ALA A 49 18.18 34.91 -17.99
N PHE A 50 17.01 34.82 -17.34
CA PHE A 50 16.78 33.91 -16.23
C PHE A 50 16.19 32.61 -16.75
N THR A 51 16.88 31.50 -16.48
CA THR A 51 16.30 30.15 -16.54
C THR A 51 15.21 30.09 -15.46
N VAL A 52 13.94 30.14 -15.88
CA VAL A 52 12.81 30.00 -14.97
C VAL A 52 12.75 28.55 -14.49
N ALA A 53 13.26 28.30 -13.29
CA ALA A 53 12.92 27.09 -12.55
C ALA A 53 11.40 27.17 -12.24
N PHE A 54 10.63 26.23 -12.78
CA PHE A 54 9.22 26.05 -12.43
C PHE A 54 9.13 25.68 -10.94
N ILE A 55 8.90 26.68 -10.10
CA ILE A 55 8.44 26.48 -8.72
C ILE A 55 6.94 26.21 -8.84
N CYS A 56 6.55 24.95 -8.67
CA CYS A 56 5.16 24.52 -8.63
C CYS A 56 4.43 25.27 -7.49
N PRO A 57 3.34 26.01 -7.76
CA PRO A 57 2.58 26.62 -6.68
C PRO A 57 1.86 25.53 -5.90
N PHE A 58 2.11 25.48 -4.59
CA PHE A 58 1.33 24.72 -3.62
C PHE A 58 -0.13 25.16 -3.69
N MET A 59 -0.96 24.42 -4.45
CA MET A 59 -2.41 24.47 -4.28
C MET A 59 -2.74 23.66 -3.04
N THR A 60 -3.37 24.29 -2.04
CA THR A 60 -3.94 23.61 -0.88
C THR A 60 -5.09 22.69 -1.34
N PRO A 61 -4.98 21.36 -1.23
CA PRO A 61 -6.08 20.47 -1.58
C PRO A 61 -7.11 20.50 -0.46
N ALA A 62 -8.39 20.60 -0.85
CA ALA A 62 -9.51 20.45 0.05
C ALA A 62 -9.47 19.11 0.80
N LEU A 63 -9.92 19.15 2.05
CA LEU A 63 -9.80 18.19 3.15
C LEU A 63 -10.39 16.76 2.97
N PHE A 64 -10.66 16.27 1.76
CA PHE A 64 -11.39 14.99 1.57
C PHE A 64 -10.75 13.96 0.64
N ASP A 65 -9.46 14.08 0.35
CA ASP A 65 -8.72 13.07 -0.41
C ASP A 65 -7.63 12.49 0.49
N ARG A 66 -7.94 11.43 1.28
CA ARG A 66 -6.87 10.71 1.97
C ARG A 66 -6.07 9.98 0.90
N PRO A 67 -4.79 10.34 0.66
CA PRO A 67 -3.97 9.68 -0.34
C PRO A 67 -3.92 8.19 -0.07
N MET A 68 -4.00 7.38 -1.13
CA MET A 68 -3.98 5.93 -1.03
C MET A 68 -2.58 5.48 -0.64
N LYS A 69 -2.29 5.48 0.67
CA LYS A 69 -0.98 5.10 1.18
C LYS A 69 -0.70 3.64 0.87
N LEU A 70 0.31 3.40 0.03
CA LEU A 70 0.81 2.08 -0.32
C LEU A 70 1.18 1.29 0.95
N LYS A 71 0.93 -0.02 0.97
CA LYS A 71 1.26 -0.87 2.12
C LYS A 71 2.77 -0.85 2.40
N SER A 72 3.57 -0.94 1.34
CA SER A 72 5.03 -0.83 1.36
C SER A 72 5.51 0.48 2.01
N HIS A 73 4.86 1.61 1.72
CA HIS A 73 5.20 2.91 2.33
C HIS A 73 5.02 2.89 3.85
N ARG A 74 3.90 2.36 4.34
CA ARG A 74 3.64 2.25 5.77
C ARG A 74 4.67 1.35 6.48
N VAL A 75 5.01 0.21 5.87
CA VAL A 75 6.03 -0.70 6.42
C VAL A 75 7.39 -0.01 6.46
N MET A 76 7.81 0.61 5.34
CA MET A 76 9.06 1.36 5.24
C MET A 76 9.17 2.46 6.30
N ARG A 77 8.12 3.26 6.49
CA ARG A 77 8.09 4.34 7.49
C ARG A 77 8.26 3.79 8.91
N SER A 78 7.50 2.76 9.26
CA SER A 78 7.59 2.12 10.58
C SER A 78 8.98 1.53 10.85
N GLU A 79 9.60 0.91 9.85
CA GLU A 79 10.96 0.37 9.95
C GLU A 79 11.99 1.50 10.09
N LEU A 80 11.91 2.57 9.29
CA LEU A 80 12.80 3.73 9.40
C LEU A 80 12.70 4.42 10.77
N GLU A 81 11.50 4.63 11.28
CA GLU A 81 11.27 5.22 12.60
C GLU A 81 11.85 4.34 13.72
N SER A 82 11.65 3.02 13.62
CA SER A 82 12.21 2.05 14.57
C SER A 82 13.74 2.04 14.53
N LEU A 83 14.34 2.09 13.34
CA LEU A 83 15.79 2.12 13.16
C LEU A 83 16.41 3.42 13.66
N ARG A 84 15.74 4.55 13.42
CA ARG A 84 16.18 5.85 13.95
C ARG A 84 16.17 5.85 15.46
N SER A 85 15.07 5.40 16.07
CA SER A 85 14.95 5.27 17.52
C SER A 85 16.03 4.36 18.12
N PHE A 86 16.31 3.22 17.47
CA PHE A 86 17.38 2.32 17.87
C PHE A 86 18.76 2.99 17.78
N PHE A 87 19.06 3.69 16.68
CA PHE A 87 20.32 4.39 16.48
C PHE A 87 20.51 5.48 17.54
N ASP A 88 19.52 6.36 17.74
CA ASP A 88 19.58 7.48 18.68
C ASP A 88 19.76 6.98 20.12
N SER A 89 18.98 5.96 20.51
CA SER A 89 19.06 5.38 21.86
C SER A 89 20.42 4.73 22.12
N THR A 90 20.94 3.99 21.13
CA THR A 90 22.25 3.32 21.25
C THR A 90 23.40 4.32 21.25
N LYS A 91 23.32 5.36 20.40
CA LYS A 91 24.27 6.47 20.37
C LYS A 91 24.30 7.18 21.72
N ARG A 92 23.13 7.54 22.27
CA ARG A 92 23.05 8.19 23.58
C ARG A 92 23.63 7.33 24.69
N ALA A 93 23.41 6.02 24.65
CA ALA A 93 24.02 5.09 25.60
C ALA A 93 25.56 5.09 25.51
N TYR A 94 26.13 5.18 24.30
CA TYR A 94 27.57 5.31 24.13
C TYR A 94 28.12 6.65 24.64
N GLU A 95 27.42 7.75 24.41
CA GLU A 95 27.78 9.07 24.93
C GLU A 95 27.80 9.09 26.46
N ILE A 96 26.74 8.59 27.10
CA ILE A 96 26.65 8.49 28.57
C ILE A 96 27.78 7.60 29.11
N ALA A 97 28.05 6.47 28.46
CA ALA A 97 29.14 5.59 28.87
C ALA A 97 30.53 6.26 28.76
N GLU A 98 30.71 7.13 27.76
CA GLU A 98 31.93 7.92 27.60
C GLU A 98 32.01 9.04 28.66
N GLU A 99 30.92 9.77 28.91
CA GLU A 99 30.83 10.80 29.95
C GLU A 99 31.17 10.23 31.34
N ILE A 100 30.55 9.09 31.71
CA ILE A 100 30.83 8.39 32.98
C ILE A 100 32.31 7.97 33.05
N TRP A 101 32.87 7.49 31.94
CA TRP A 101 34.25 7.07 31.91
C TRP A 101 35.23 8.24 32.05
N GLN A 102 34.97 9.36 31.38
CA GLN A 102 35.75 10.59 31.51
C GLN A 102 35.66 11.12 32.95
N ALA A 103 34.46 11.18 33.53
CA ALA A 103 34.26 11.62 34.92
C ALA A 103 35.03 10.75 35.93
N ARG A 104 35.07 9.43 35.72
CA ARG A 104 35.89 8.51 36.54
C ARG A 104 37.38 8.77 36.43
N TYR A 105 37.84 9.22 35.26
CA TYR A 105 39.25 9.52 35.04
C TYR A 105 39.65 10.87 35.63
N THR A 106 38.78 11.88 35.52
CA THR A 106 39.06 13.25 35.96
C THR A 106 38.77 13.51 37.45
N SER A 107 37.91 12.73 38.09
CA SER A 107 37.55 12.90 39.51
C SER A 107 38.10 11.77 40.41
N PRO A 108 39.19 12.02 41.17
CA PRO A 108 39.71 11.08 42.15
C PRO A 108 38.68 10.72 43.25
N GLN A 109 37.81 11.68 43.60
CA GLN A 109 36.78 11.53 44.63
C GLN A 109 35.71 10.52 44.19
N LEU A 110 35.25 10.59 42.94
CA LEU A 110 34.31 9.63 42.38
C LEU A 110 34.90 8.21 42.35
N ARG A 111 36.21 8.11 42.08
CA ARG A 111 36.94 6.85 42.10
C ARG A 111 36.99 6.23 43.50
N GLU A 112 37.23 7.04 44.54
CA GLU A 112 37.18 6.57 45.93
C GLU A 112 35.76 6.16 46.35
N GLN A 113 34.73 6.95 46.02
CA GLN A 113 33.33 6.60 46.31
C GLN A 113 32.90 5.27 45.67
N LEU A 114 33.35 5.00 44.44
CA LEU A 114 33.05 3.73 43.76
C LEU A 114 33.74 2.53 44.41
N LYS A 115 34.96 2.71 44.96
CA LYS A 115 35.63 1.66 45.74
C LYS A 115 34.88 1.38 47.04
N THR A 116 34.34 2.41 47.70
CA THR A 116 33.57 2.25 48.94
C THR A 116 32.28 1.45 48.73
N ASN A 117 31.69 1.52 47.54
CA ASN A 117 30.48 0.79 47.17
C ASN A 117 30.74 -0.66 46.68
N GLU A 118 31.90 -1.25 46.98
CA GLU A 118 32.31 -2.60 46.57
C GLU A 118 32.25 -2.86 45.05
N VAL A 119 32.17 -1.82 44.23
CA VAL A 119 32.33 -1.96 42.78
C VAL A 119 33.82 -2.15 42.55
N ASP A 120 34.24 -3.38 42.26
CA ASP A 120 35.63 -3.68 41.92
C ASP A 120 36.01 -2.95 40.61
N VAL A 121 36.56 -1.73 40.78
CA VAL A 121 37.18 -0.94 39.72
C VAL A 121 38.70 -1.11 39.80
N SER A 122 39.17 -2.33 40.06
CA SER A 122 40.58 -2.67 39.91
C SER A 122 41.04 -2.17 38.53
N PRO A 123 42.19 -1.46 38.46
CA PRO A 123 42.74 -0.96 37.21
C PRO A 123 43.30 -2.13 36.42
N HIS A 124 42.44 -3.04 35.95
CA HIS A 124 42.84 -4.06 35.00
C HIS A 124 43.21 -3.35 33.69
N ASP A 125 44.52 -3.32 33.54
CA ASP A 125 45.40 -2.95 32.44
C ASP A 125 44.76 -2.57 31.08
N THR A 126 45.34 -1.50 30.52
CA THR A 126 45.14 -0.91 29.18
C THR A 126 43.93 0.01 28.98
N SER A 127 43.97 1.21 29.58
CA SER A 127 43.06 2.34 29.31
C SER A 127 42.94 2.73 27.82
N LEU A 128 43.96 2.44 27.01
CA LEU A 128 43.96 2.67 25.56
C LEU A 128 43.10 1.66 24.77
N GLY A 129 43.00 0.41 25.23
CA GLY A 129 42.24 -0.64 24.53
C GLY A 129 40.73 -0.40 24.57
N LYS A 130 40.20 0.06 25.71
CA LYS A 130 38.76 0.30 25.91
C LYS A 130 38.23 1.47 25.08
N ARG A 131 39.00 2.56 24.95
CA ARG A 131 38.61 3.71 24.09
C ARG A 131 38.58 3.32 22.61
N SER A 132 39.56 2.54 22.16
CA SER A 132 39.60 1.98 20.80
C SER A 132 38.40 1.06 20.53
N GLN A 133 38.05 0.19 21.49
CA GLN A 133 36.90 -0.70 21.36
C GLN A 133 35.57 0.06 21.28
N ARG A 134 35.35 1.11 22.09
CA ARG A 134 34.13 1.93 22.00
C ARG A 134 34.02 2.65 20.68
N LYS A 135 35.10 3.30 20.22
CA LYS A 135 35.13 3.95 18.91
C LYS A 135 34.78 2.94 17.81
N ARG A 136 35.35 1.73 17.88
CA ARG A 136 35.04 0.64 16.95
C ARG A 136 33.57 0.21 17.02
N LEU A 137 32.99 0.08 18.21
CA LEU A 137 31.57 -0.28 18.37
C LEU A 137 30.64 0.80 17.82
N HIS A 138 30.96 2.07 18.04
CA HIS A 138 30.21 3.19 17.47
C HIS A 138 30.31 3.24 15.94
N THR A 139 31.51 3.04 15.37
CA THR A 139 31.67 2.88 13.91
C THR A 139 30.84 1.70 13.39
N MET A 140 30.87 0.56 14.09
CA MET A 140 30.07 -0.61 13.72
C MET A 140 28.56 -0.33 13.79
N LEU A 141 28.09 0.44 14.77
CA LEU A 141 26.70 0.90 14.81
C LEU A 141 26.34 1.70 13.56
N CYS A 142 27.17 2.67 13.17
CA CYS A 142 26.94 3.49 11.97
C CYS A 142 26.92 2.64 10.69
N GLU A 143 27.89 1.75 10.52
CA GLU A 143 27.97 0.83 9.38
C GLU A 143 26.73 -0.09 9.29
N LEU A 144 26.30 -0.67 10.42
CA LEU A 144 25.12 -1.54 10.47
C LEU A 144 23.83 -0.76 10.19
N THR A 145 23.69 0.45 10.73
CA THR A 145 22.55 1.33 10.45
C THR A 145 22.47 1.67 8.96
N LEU A 146 23.60 2.03 8.33
CA LEU A 146 23.66 2.28 6.89
C LEU A 146 23.19 1.06 6.10
N VAL A 147 23.76 -0.12 6.39
CA VAL A 147 23.39 -1.37 5.70
C VAL A 147 21.90 -1.64 5.85
N ARG A 148 21.34 -1.44 7.05
CA ARG A 148 19.94 -1.72 7.33
C ARG A 148 19.01 -0.73 6.63
N VAL A 149 19.26 0.58 6.70
CA VAL A 149 18.45 1.62 6.03
C VAL A 149 18.40 1.40 4.53
N VAL A 150 19.55 1.17 3.89
CA VAL A 150 19.61 0.87 2.44
C VAL A 150 18.85 -0.42 2.11
N SER A 151 18.93 -1.43 2.97
CA SER A 151 18.18 -2.68 2.76
C SER A 151 16.65 -2.47 2.90
N VAL A 152 16.19 -1.62 3.82
CA VAL A 152 14.75 -1.31 3.92
C VAL A 152 14.29 -0.55 2.67
N LEU A 153 15.10 0.37 2.14
CA LEU A 153 14.82 1.05 0.88
C LEU A 153 14.72 0.08 -0.31
N GLU A 154 15.65 -0.88 -0.43
CA GLU A 154 15.61 -1.91 -1.48
C GLU A 154 14.32 -2.72 -1.41
N VAL A 155 13.90 -3.14 -0.22
CA VAL A 155 12.64 -3.85 0.00
C VAL A 155 11.44 -2.99 -0.36
N PHE A 156 11.40 -1.73 0.08
CA PHE A 156 10.34 -0.78 -0.28
C PHE A 156 10.18 -0.65 -1.79
N LEU A 157 11.27 -0.43 -2.53
CA LEU A 157 11.22 -0.24 -3.98
C LEU A 157 10.74 -1.49 -4.73
N VAL A 158 10.95 -2.68 -4.17
CA VAL A 158 10.46 -3.93 -4.74
C VAL A 158 9.00 -4.18 -4.36
N ASP A 159 8.62 -3.95 -3.11
CA ASP A 159 7.25 -4.22 -2.65
C ASP A 159 6.24 -3.18 -3.14
N SER A 160 6.64 -1.94 -3.40
CA SER A 160 5.78 -0.95 -4.04
C SER A 160 5.40 -1.35 -5.47
N VAL A 161 6.26 -2.08 -6.20
CA VAL A 161 5.90 -2.69 -7.50
C VAL A 161 4.77 -3.70 -7.32
N LYS A 162 4.77 -4.48 -6.22
CA LYS A 162 3.68 -5.41 -5.90
C LYS A 162 2.41 -4.66 -5.49
N ASP A 163 2.53 -3.56 -4.76
CA ASP A 163 1.38 -2.73 -4.42
C ASP A 163 0.73 -2.15 -5.69
N VAL A 164 1.53 -1.63 -6.62
CA VAL A 164 1.04 -1.19 -7.94
C VAL A 164 0.39 -2.35 -8.68
N PHE A 165 1.02 -3.53 -8.68
CA PHE A 165 0.45 -4.72 -9.30
C PHE A 165 -0.93 -5.05 -8.71
N VAL A 166 -1.10 -5.03 -7.39
CA VAL A 166 -2.40 -5.30 -6.75
C VAL A 166 -3.48 -4.35 -7.26
N VAL A 167 -3.14 -3.07 -7.48
CA VAL A 167 -4.06 -2.05 -7.96
C VAL A 167 -4.33 -2.15 -9.47
N THR A 168 -3.28 -2.33 -10.28
CA THR A 168 -3.38 -2.42 -11.74
C THR A 168 -2.39 -3.41 -12.32
N LYS A 169 -2.86 -4.26 -13.24
CA LYS A 169 -2.03 -5.25 -13.95
C LYS A 169 -1.41 -4.72 -15.23
N ARG A 170 -1.90 -3.59 -15.75
CA ARG A 170 -1.56 -3.09 -17.08
C ARG A 170 -0.06 -2.83 -17.31
N PRO A 171 0.70 -2.27 -16.36
CA PRO A 171 2.14 -2.04 -16.56
C PRO A 171 2.93 -3.32 -16.80
N PHE A 172 2.34 -4.46 -16.41
CA PHE A 172 2.93 -5.79 -16.45
C PHE A 172 2.41 -6.62 -17.65
N MET A 173 1.48 -6.09 -18.45
CA MET A 173 0.95 -6.74 -19.65
C MET A 173 1.81 -6.44 -20.89
N ASP A 174 3.10 -6.78 -20.80
CA ASP A 174 4.06 -6.57 -21.89
C ASP A 174 3.96 -7.69 -22.93
N PRO A 175 3.54 -7.41 -24.18
CA PRO A 175 3.36 -8.45 -25.19
C PRO A 175 4.68 -9.11 -25.61
N ASN A 176 5.82 -8.47 -25.35
CA ASN A 176 7.14 -9.00 -25.70
C ASN A 176 7.73 -9.85 -24.57
N LEU A 177 7.22 -9.73 -23.34
CA LEU A 177 7.71 -10.49 -22.21
C LEU A 177 7.06 -11.88 -22.19
N ARG A 178 7.85 -12.90 -22.55
CA ARG A 178 7.42 -14.30 -22.42
C ARG A 178 7.91 -14.88 -21.10
N ILE A 179 7.00 -15.48 -20.35
CA ILE A 179 7.30 -16.22 -19.12
C ILE A 179 7.01 -17.70 -19.41
N GLU A 180 8.06 -18.49 -19.54
CA GLU A 180 7.95 -19.93 -19.76
C GLU A 180 7.63 -20.65 -18.45
N MET A 181 6.60 -21.48 -18.45
CA MET A 181 6.22 -22.34 -17.32
C MET A 181 6.14 -23.77 -17.80
N SER A 182 6.63 -24.72 -16.98
CA SER A 182 6.44 -26.14 -17.29
C SER A 182 4.97 -26.54 -17.12
N GLN A 183 4.56 -27.64 -17.72
CA GLN A 183 3.21 -28.18 -17.55
C GLN A 183 2.91 -28.49 -16.08
N ASP A 184 3.87 -29.07 -15.37
CA ASP A 184 3.77 -29.35 -13.92
C ASP A 184 3.61 -28.05 -13.12
N GLU A 185 4.40 -27.01 -13.43
CA GLU A 185 4.27 -25.71 -12.78
C GLU A 185 2.88 -25.11 -13.00
N LEU A 186 2.33 -25.20 -14.21
CA LEU A 186 1.02 -24.67 -14.54
C LEU A 186 -0.10 -25.42 -13.79
N ILE A 187 -0.04 -26.75 -13.77
CA ILE A 187 -1.02 -27.60 -13.07
C ILE A 187 -0.96 -27.39 -11.55
N ALA A 188 0.24 -27.23 -10.98
CA ALA A 188 0.41 -26.97 -9.55
C ALA A 188 -0.20 -25.61 -9.11
N ASN A 189 -0.43 -24.68 -10.03
CA ASN A 189 -1.12 -23.43 -9.74
C ASN A 189 -2.62 -23.63 -9.79
N SER A 190 -3.18 -24.05 -8.66
CA SER A 190 -4.62 -24.28 -8.47
C SER A 190 -5.54 -23.06 -8.64
N SER A 191 -5.00 -21.86 -8.89
CA SER A 191 -5.79 -20.66 -9.13
C SER A 191 -5.06 -19.63 -10.01
N PRO A 192 -5.81 -18.80 -10.78
CA PRO A 192 -5.24 -17.69 -11.53
C PRO A 192 -4.42 -16.73 -10.67
N ALA A 193 -4.84 -16.52 -9.42
CA ALA A 193 -4.12 -15.67 -8.46
C ALA A 193 -2.69 -16.19 -8.17
N LYS A 194 -2.50 -17.51 -8.10
CA LYS A 194 -1.15 -18.10 -7.93
C LYS A 194 -0.27 -17.88 -9.17
N ILE A 195 -0.85 -17.98 -10.37
CA ILE A 195 -0.15 -17.69 -11.62
C ILE A 195 0.29 -16.23 -11.64
N LEU A 196 -0.61 -15.30 -11.34
CA LEU A 196 -0.31 -13.87 -11.24
C LEU A 196 0.76 -13.57 -10.17
N GLY A 197 0.68 -14.25 -9.02
CA GLY A 197 1.71 -14.19 -7.97
C GLY A 197 3.08 -14.60 -8.48
N ARG A 198 3.18 -15.73 -9.19
CA ARG A 198 4.45 -16.17 -9.80
C ARG A 198 4.99 -15.21 -10.85
N ILE A 199 4.11 -14.58 -11.64
CA ILE A 199 4.50 -13.56 -12.62
C ILE A 199 5.18 -12.39 -11.92
N ILE A 200 4.51 -11.81 -10.91
CA ILE A 200 5.04 -10.64 -10.20
C ILE A 200 6.30 -10.98 -9.39
N ASP A 201 6.38 -12.19 -8.81
CA ASP A 201 7.57 -12.65 -8.09
C ASP A 201 8.77 -12.84 -9.01
N ARG A 202 8.58 -13.40 -10.21
CA ARG A 202 9.66 -13.51 -11.22
C ARG A 202 10.16 -12.15 -11.67
N GLU A 203 9.24 -11.19 -11.84
CA GLU A 203 9.60 -9.83 -12.27
C GLU A 203 10.35 -9.07 -11.17
N THR A 204 9.86 -9.13 -9.93
CA THR A 204 10.47 -8.46 -8.77
C THR A 204 11.79 -9.10 -8.32
N ARG A 205 12.00 -10.41 -8.51
CA ARG A 205 13.28 -11.09 -8.20
C ARG A 205 14.47 -10.54 -9.00
N ARG A 206 14.24 -10.04 -10.21
CA ARG A 206 15.29 -9.39 -11.01
C ARG A 206 15.71 -8.04 -10.41
N LEU A 207 14.77 -7.35 -9.77
CA LEU A 207 15.03 -6.06 -9.13
C LEU A 207 15.84 -6.20 -7.85
N SER A 208 15.55 -7.22 -7.03
CA SER A 208 16.29 -7.45 -5.79
C SER A 208 17.76 -7.83 -6.01
N SER A 209 18.10 -8.40 -7.17
CA SER A 209 19.47 -8.81 -7.51
C SER A 209 20.21 -7.85 -8.44
N GLY A 210 19.50 -7.02 -9.21
CA GLY A 210 20.10 -6.12 -10.20
C GLY A 210 20.71 -4.83 -9.63
N GLY A 211 20.47 -4.52 -8.36
CA GLY A 211 20.93 -3.28 -7.72
C GLY A 211 20.15 -2.04 -8.17
N PHE A 212 20.49 -0.89 -7.58
CA PHE A 212 19.70 0.35 -7.71
C PHE A 212 19.53 0.81 -9.16
N LYS A 213 20.56 0.66 -10.01
CA LYS A 213 20.49 1.04 -11.43
C LYS A 213 19.41 0.28 -12.21
N GLU A 214 19.23 -1.01 -11.94
CA GLU A 214 18.18 -1.79 -12.58
C GLU A 214 16.80 -1.40 -12.08
N VAL A 215 16.68 -1.02 -10.80
CA VAL A 215 15.43 -0.46 -10.25
C VAL A 215 15.05 0.84 -10.96
N ILE A 216 15.99 1.77 -11.17
CA ILE A 216 15.74 3.03 -11.90
C ILE A 216 15.23 2.74 -13.32
N LYS A 217 15.93 1.87 -14.06
CA LYS A 217 15.51 1.49 -15.42
C LYS A 217 14.12 0.87 -15.42
N TYR A 218 13.82 0.04 -14.43
CA TYR A 218 12.54 -0.62 -14.30
C TYR A 218 11.41 0.39 -14.09
N TYR A 219 11.55 1.29 -13.10
CA TYR A 219 10.54 2.32 -12.81
C TYR A 219 10.33 3.27 -13.98
N LYS A 220 11.41 3.71 -14.64
CA LYS A 220 11.34 4.55 -15.84
C LYS A 220 10.57 3.85 -16.96
N ARG A 221 10.86 2.56 -17.21
CA ARG A 221 10.22 1.81 -18.29
C ARG A 221 8.77 1.43 -17.99
N ARG A 222 8.46 1.04 -16.75
CA ARG A 222 7.17 0.46 -16.37
C ARG A 222 6.16 1.49 -15.91
N PHE A 223 6.62 2.53 -15.20
CA PHE A 223 5.75 3.51 -14.56
C PHE A 223 5.97 4.93 -15.09
N ASP A 224 6.92 5.13 -16.02
CA ASP A 224 7.37 6.45 -16.47
C ASP A 224 7.86 7.34 -15.32
N ILE A 225 8.45 6.71 -14.29
CA ILE A 225 8.98 7.39 -13.11
C ILE A 225 10.50 7.39 -13.17
N ASP A 226 11.09 8.59 -13.27
CA ASP A 226 12.54 8.75 -13.25
C ASP A 226 13.08 8.92 -11.83
N LEU A 227 13.40 7.79 -11.20
CA LEU A 227 14.00 7.77 -9.86
C LEU A 227 15.33 8.54 -9.78
N SER A 228 16.03 8.76 -10.90
CA SER A 228 17.31 9.47 -10.90
C SER A 228 17.17 10.98 -10.63
N CYS A 229 15.98 11.52 -10.89
CA CYS A 229 15.64 12.94 -10.73
C CYS A 229 15.04 13.27 -9.36
N ILE A 230 14.71 12.27 -8.55
CA ILE A 230 14.12 12.46 -7.22
C ILE A 230 15.23 12.82 -6.23
N SER A 231 15.03 13.90 -5.47
CA SER A 231 15.96 14.32 -4.40
C SER A 231 16.24 13.16 -3.43
N PRO A 232 17.51 12.91 -3.03
CA PRO A 232 18.71 13.74 -3.23
C PRO A 232 19.41 13.57 -4.60
N GLY A 233 18.83 12.77 -5.50
CA GLY A 233 19.33 12.50 -6.85
C GLY A 233 20.16 11.22 -6.95
N TYR A 234 20.37 10.77 -8.19
CA TYR A 234 21.05 9.50 -8.49
C TYR A 234 22.40 9.33 -7.81
N SER A 235 23.26 10.35 -7.85
CA SER A 235 24.64 10.24 -7.35
C SER A 235 24.69 9.90 -5.87
N VAL A 236 23.83 10.52 -5.06
CA VAL A 236 23.81 10.31 -3.60
C VAL A 236 23.20 8.95 -3.28
N MET A 237 22.06 8.62 -3.91
CA MET A 237 21.42 7.33 -3.69
C MET A 237 22.34 6.16 -4.12
N GLN A 238 22.99 6.27 -5.27
CA GLN A 238 23.95 5.27 -5.74
C GLN A 238 25.13 5.11 -4.76
N GLU A 239 25.64 6.20 -4.18
CA GLU A 239 26.71 6.13 -3.18
C GLU A 239 26.28 5.30 -1.95
N TYR A 240 25.04 5.48 -1.47
CA TYR A 240 24.51 4.68 -0.35
C TYR A 240 24.52 3.18 -0.67
N HIS A 241 24.06 2.78 -1.85
CA HIS A 241 24.07 1.37 -2.27
C HIS A 241 25.51 0.84 -2.47
N ASP A 242 26.41 1.65 -3.03
CA ASP A 242 27.82 1.25 -3.23
C ASP A 242 28.54 1.06 -1.90
N ARG A 243 28.34 1.96 -0.92
CA ARG A 243 28.90 1.82 0.43
C ARG A 243 28.35 0.58 1.13
N ARG A 244 27.03 0.34 1.05
CA ARG A 244 26.41 -0.88 1.57
C ARG A 244 27.03 -2.14 0.95
N HIS A 245 27.26 -2.15 -0.37
CA HIS A 245 27.94 -3.25 -1.05
C HIS A 245 29.37 -3.47 -0.51
N LEU A 246 30.16 -2.41 -0.33
CA LEU A 246 31.50 -2.51 0.23
C LEU A 246 31.50 -3.02 1.69
N LEU A 247 30.57 -2.56 2.52
CA LEU A 247 30.44 -3.01 3.91
C LEU A 247 30.09 -4.50 3.98
N VAL A 248 29.09 -4.93 3.21
CA VAL A 248 28.59 -6.32 3.22
C VAL A 248 29.57 -7.29 2.56
N HIS A 249 30.11 -6.95 1.40
CA HIS A 249 30.87 -7.91 0.57
C HIS A 249 32.39 -7.72 0.64
N ARG A 250 32.88 -6.58 1.15
CA ARG A 250 34.31 -6.27 1.18
C ARG A 250 34.82 -5.81 2.55
N LEU A 251 34.05 -6.03 3.61
CA LEU A 251 34.40 -5.64 4.98
C LEU A 251 34.79 -4.14 5.07
N GLY A 252 34.06 -3.31 4.31
CA GLY A 252 34.29 -1.87 4.24
C GLY A 252 35.51 -1.42 3.43
N ARG A 253 36.26 -2.33 2.78
CA ARG A 253 37.44 -1.95 1.99
C ARG A 253 37.04 -1.40 0.62
N THR A 254 37.47 -0.18 0.31
CA THR A 254 37.22 0.46 -0.99
C THR A 254 38.10 -0.14 -2.08
N ASP A 255 37.66 -0.09 -3.34
CA ASP A 255 38.46 -0.48 -4.50
C ASP A 255 38.85 0.70 -5.39
N LYS A 256 39.58 0.41 -6.46
CA LYS A 256 40.03 1.44 -7.41
C LYS A 256 38.85 2.11 -8.14
N VAL A 257 37.75 1.39 -8.35
CA VAL A 257 36.56 1.91 -9.04
C VAL A 257 35.85 2.90 -8.12
N TYR A 258 35.49 2.49 -6.91
CA TYR A 258 34.86 3.35 -5.91
C TYR A 258 35.68 4.61 -5.62
N ARG A 259 36.99 4.46 -5.37
CA ARG A 259 37.89 5.59 -5.10
C ARG A 259 37.94 6.60 -6.24
N ARG A 260 37.89 6.13 -7.49
CA ARG A 260 37.84 6.98 -8.68
C ARG A 260 36.49 7.67 -8.82
N THR A 261 35.39 6.94 -8.64
CA THR A 261 34.01 7.44 -8.77
C THR A 261 33.74 8.56 -7.77
N TYR A 262 34.07 8.35 -6.49
CA TYR A 262 33.79 9.29 -5.39
C TYR A 262 34.99 10.16 -5.01
N LYS A 263 36.05 10.17 -5.83
CA LYS A 263 37.27 10.98 -5.64
C LYS A 263 37.87 10.89 -4.23
N THR A 264 37.89 9.69 -3.65
CA THR A 264 38.42 9.46 -2.30
C THR A 264 39.70 8.63 -2.33
N VAL A 265 40.66 8.98 -1.46
CA VAL A 265 41.91 8.22 -1.26
C VAL A 265 41.80 7.16 -0.17
N SER A 266 40.71 7.19 0.62
CA SER A 266 40.55 6.28 1.75
C SER A 266 40.47 4.83 1.29
N LYS A 267 41.19 3.95 1.99
CA LYS A 267 41.18 2.49 1.75
C LYS A 267 39.97 1.80 2.40
N THR A 268 39.28 2.47 3.30
CA THR A 268 38.09 1.98 4.01
C THR A 268 36.96 2.99 3.89
N VAL A 269 35.73 2.50 3.86
CA VAL A 269 34.55 3.35 4.00
C VAL A 269 34.53 3.91 5.41
N ASP A 270 34.28 5.21 5.54
CA ASP A 270 34.08 5.88 6.82
C ASP A 270 32.64 6.37 6.89
N VAL A 271 31.94 6.00 7.95
CA VAL A 271 30.52 6.30 8.15
C VAL A 271 30.38 7.05 9.47
N ALA A 272 30.34 8.38 9.36
CA ALA A 272 30.17 9.28 10.49
C ALA A 272 28.69 9.52 10.82
N ASP A 273 28.42 10.07 12.00
CA ASP A 273 27.06 10.34 12.48
C ASP A 273 26.25 11.28 11.58
N ASP A 274 26.88 12.34 11.09
CA ASP A 274 26.28 13.30 10.17
C ASP A 274 25.86 12.64 8.84
N TYR A 275 26.64 11.65 8.41
CA TYR A 275 26.30 10.81 7.25
C TYR A 275 25.04 9.98 7.50
N ILE A 276 24.86 9.44 8.71
CA ILE A 276 23.67 8.65 9.08
C ILE A 276 22.42 9.53 9.18
N GLU A 277 22.52 10.70 9.81
CA GLU A 277 21.39 11.66 9.87
C GLU A 277 20.94 12.09 8.47
N LYS A 278 21.92 12.36 7.59
CA LYS A 278 21.65 12.68 6.20
C LYS A 278 21.01 11.49 5.48
N LEU A 279 21.52 10.28 5.68
CA LEU A 279 20.95 9.06 5.09
C LEU A 279 19.47 8.86 5.47
N PHE A 280 19.11 9.04 6.75
CA PHE A 280 17.71 8.95 7.18
C PHE A 280 16.83 10.00 6.49
N THR A 281 17.30 11.25 6.46
CA THR A 281 16.57 12.38 5.87
C THR A 281 16.39 12.19 4.36
N ASP A 282 17.46 11.87 3.65
CA ASP A 282 17.48 11.64 2.21
C ASP A 282 16.60 10.44 1.84
N THR A 283 16.69 9.34 2.58
CA THR A 283 15.86 8.14 2.33
C THR A 283 14.38 8.42 2.57
N ALA A 284 14.02 9.09 3.67
CA ALA A 284 12.64 9.43 3.97
C ALA A 284 12.05 10.36 2.90
N SER A 285 12.77 11.42 2.53
CA SER A 285 12.33 12.36 1.48
C SER A 285 12.20 11.65 0.12
N PHE A 286 13.16 10.81 -0.25
CA PHE A 286 13.13 10.06 -1.49
C PHE A 286 11.91 9.14 -1.56
N VAL A 287 11.63 8.39 -0.48
CA VAL A 287 10.48 7.47 -0.40
C VAL A 287 9.15 8.20 -0.51
N GLU A 288 8.98 9.34 0.17
CA GLU A 288 7.76 10.14 0.06
C GLU A 288 7.54 10.62 -1.39
N CYS A 289 8.58 11.15 -2.05
CA CYS A 289 8.47 11.57 -3.45
C CYS A 289 8.18 10.40 -4.42
N VAL A 290 8.72 9.20 -4.16
CA VAL A 290 8.39 8.01 -4.95
C VAL A 290 6.91 7.64 -4.77
N CYS A 291 6.40 7.71 -3.53
CA CYS A 291 4.98 7.43 -3.27
C CYS A 291 4.08 8.44 -3.98
N ASP A 292 4.39 9.74 -3.90
CA ASP A 292 3.63 10.78 -4.59
C ASP A 292 3.57 10.53 -6.10
N GLN A 293 4.70 10.16 -6.72
CA GLN A 293 4.73 9.86 -8.16
C GLN A 293 3.97 8.59 -8.51
N LEU A 294 4.03 7.55 -7.68
CA LEU A 294 3.24 6.33 -7.85
C LEU A 294 1.74 6.60 -7.70
N GLU A 295 1.32 7.45 -6.77
CA GLU A 295 -0.07 7.86 -6.63
C GLU A 295 -0.57 8.64 -7.85
N VAL A 296 0.25 9.57 -8.37
CA VAL A 296 -0.06 10.28 -9.63
C VAL A 296 -0.18 9.30 -10.79
N PHE A 297 0.72 8.32 -10.87
CA PHE A 297 0.68 7.26 -11.87
C PHE A 297 -0.61 6.44 -11.78
N LEU A 298 -0.97 5.96 -10.59
CA LEU A 298 -2.19 5.18 -10.37
C LEU A 298 -3.46 5.97 -10.69
N ARG A 299 -3.53 7.25 -10.30
CA ARG A 299 -4.67 8.12 -10.65
C ARG A 299 -4.82 8.32 -12.16
N ARG A 300 -3.71 8.46 -12.90
CA ARG A 300 -3.74 8.57 -14.39
C ARG A 300 -4.25 7.29 -15.02
N GLU A 301 -3.76 6.15 -14.54
CA GLU A 301 -4.20 4.83 -15.00
C GLU A 301 -5.70 4.63 -14.76
N ASP A 302 -6.20 4.98 -13.56
CA ASP A 302 -7.62 4.90 -13.22
C ASP A 302 -8.52 5.70 -14.17
N ILE A 303 -8.13 6.92 -14.52
CA ILE A 303 -8.90 7.77 -15.46
C ILE A 303 -8.95 7.12 -16.86
N SER A 304 -7.82 6.56 -17.32
CA SER A 304 -7.74 5.86 -18.61
C SER A 304 -8.53 4.54 -18.63
N ASN A 305 -8.77 3.95 -17.46
CA ASN A 305 -9.45 2.68 -17.26
C ASN A 305 -10.98 2.79 -17.17
N SER A 306 -11.56 3.95 -17.45
CA SER A 306 -13.01 4.10 -17.64
C SER A 306 -13.58 3.24 -18.80
N SER A 307 -12.70 2.59 -19.59
CA SER A 307 -13.03 1.51 -20.53
C SER A 307 -12.54 0.12 -20.10
N MET A 308 -12.42 -0.19 -18.80
CA MET A 308 -12.28 -1.59 -18.40
C MET A 308 -13.44 -2.38 -19.02
N ASN A 309 -13.13 -3.41 -19.80
CA ASN A 309 -14.10 -4.35 -20.40
C ASN A 309 -14.79 -5.20 -19.30
N ALA A 310 -15.22 -4.55 -18.22
CA ALA A 310 -15.95 -5.14 -17.14
C ALA A 310 -17.30 -5.59 -17.69
N ARG A 311 -17.59 -6.87 -17.49
CA ARG A 311 -18.90 -7.43 -17.85
C ARG A 311 -19.98 -6.96 -16.90
N GLN A 312 -19.62 -6.49 -15.71
CA GLN A 312 -20.56 -5.83 -14.79
C GLN A 312 -19.85 -4.72 -14.02
N ILE A 313 -20.51 -3.56 -13.89
CA ILE A 313 -20.03 -2.41 -13.12
C ILE A 313 -21.08 -2.10 -12.07
N THR A 314 -20.65 -2.06 -10.81
CA THR A 314 -21.54 -1.86 -9.67
C THR A 314 -20.99 -0.78 -8.74
N ASP A 315 -21.76 0.27 -8.48
CA ASP A 315 -21.48 1.26 -7.44
C ASP A 315 -22.03 0.77 -6.11
N ILE A 316 -21.21 0.77 -5.06
CA ILE A 316 -21.54 0.25 -3.74
C ILE A 316 -21.28 1.34 -2.69
N THR A 317 -22.28 1.63 -1.87
CA THR A 317 -22.17 2.53 -0.73
C THR A 317 -22.34 1.72 0.56
N PHE A 318 -21.34 1.78 1.43
CA PHE A 318 -21.36 1.07 2.70
C PHE A 318 -22.18 1.85 3.73
N LEU A 319 -23.19 1.20 4.31
CA LEU A 319 -24.00 1.78 5.39
C LEU A 319 -23.38 1.52 6.77
N LYS A 320 -22.52 0.50 6.87
CA LYS A 320 -21.73 0.16 8.05
C LYS A 320 -20.23 0.27 7.73
N ASN A 321 -19.39 0.54 8.72
CA ASN A 321 -17.93 0.68 8.56
C ASN A 321 -17.19 -0.67 8.32
N GLU A 322 -17.90 -1.70 7.88
CA GLU A 322 -17.36 -3.05 7.69
C GLU A 322 -17.48 -3.45 6.22
N ILE A 323 -16.41 -4.04 5.69
CA ILE A 323 -16.43 -4.58 4.33
C ILE A 323 -17.19 -5.89 4.36
N VAL A 324 -18.28 -5.94 3.62
CA VAL A 324 -19.16 -7.10 3.49
C VAL A 324 -18.40 -8.33 3.00
N ASP A 325 -18.71 -9.50 3.56
CA ASP A 325 -18.03 -10.77 3.26
C ASP A 325 -17.96 -11.04 1.76
N CYS A 326 -19.04 -10.84 1.01
CA CYS A 326 -19.06 -11.11 -0.44
C CYS A 326 -18.11 -10.23 -1.27
N LEU A 327 -17.66 -9.11 -0.73
CA LEU A 327 -16.70 -8.19 -1.35
C LEU A 327 -15.26 -8.44 -0.89
N GLN A 328 -15.04 -9.33 0.08
CA GLN A 328 -13.70 -9.72 0.49
C GLN A 328 -13.02 -10.47 -0.66
N PRO A 329 -11.74 -10.20 -0.98
CA PRO A 329 -11.03 -10.92 -2.05
C PRO A 329 -11.01 -12.45 -1.86
N SER A 330 -11.02 -12.90 -0.60
CA SER A 330 -11.03 -14.31 -0.20
C SER A 330 -12.44 -14.91 -0.06
N PHE A 331 -13.49 -14.22 -0.51
CA PHE A 331 -14.83 -14.81 -0.51
C PHE A 331 -14.95 -15.84 -1.61
N HIS A 332 -15.49 -17.01 -1.27
CA HIS A 332 -15.66 -18.13 -2.19
C HIS A 332 -17.14 -18.46 -2.32
N PHE A 333 -17.58 -18.79 -3.53
CA PHE A 333 -18.96 -19.18 -3.79
C PHE A 333 -19.04 -20.15 -4.98
N TRP A 334 -20.12 -20.93 -5.02
CA TRP A 334 -20.42 -21.80 -6.15
C TRP A 334 -21.15 -21.01 -7.24
N ALA A 335 -20.70 -21.16 -8.49
CA ALA A 335 -21.26 -20.53 -9.67
C ALA A 335 -21.57 -21.59 -10.74
N GLY A 336 -22.69 -22.30 -10.57
CA GLY A 336 -22.94 -23.53 -11.31
C GLY A 336 -22.06 -24.65 -10.76
N ASP A 337 -21.27 -25.28 -11.62
CA ASP A 337 -20.35 -26.36 -11.26
C ASP A 337 -18.92 -25.87 -10.93
N GLU A 338 -18.70 -24.56 -10.98
CA GLU A 338 -17.40 -23.93 -10.71
C GLU A 338 -17.37 -23.35 -9.30
N TYR A 339 -16.23 -23.52 -8.62
CA TYR A 339 -15.93 -22.87 -7.36
C TYR A 339 -15.11 -21.60 -7.65
N VAL A 340 -15.70 -20.43 -7.37
CA VAL A 340 -15.16 -19.12 -7.79
C VAL A 340 -14.85 -18.26 -6.57
N THR A 341 -13.79 -17.47 -6.67
CA THR A 341 -13.45 -16.45 -5.67
C THR A 341 -13.75 -15.04 -6.15
N THR A 342 -14.11 -14.12 -5.23
CA THR A 342 -14.37 -12.71 -5.60
C THR A 342 -13.16 -12.08 -6.28
N ASN A 343 -11.93 -12.41 -5.87
CA ASN A 343 -10.71 -11.91 -6.51
C ASN A 343 -10.50 -12.42 -7.94
N GLU A 344 -11.06 -13.56 -8.33
CA GLU A 344 -11.01 -14.05 -9.72
C GLU A 344 -11.92 -13.25 -10.64
N ILE A 345 -13.02 -12.72 -10.12
CA ILE A 345 -13.98 -11.94 -10.90
C ILE A 345 -13.84 -10.43 -10.72
N LEU A 346 -13.15 -9.93 -9.69
CA LEU A 346 -12.98 -8.51 -9.45
C LEU A 346 -11.83 -7.97 -10.31
N ALA A 347 -12.16 -7.30 -11.41
CA ALA A 347 -11.20 -6.72 -12.33
C ALA A 347 -10.58 -5.42 -11.78
N GLY A 348 -11.30 -4.69 -10.93
CA GLY A 348 -10.80 -3.47 -10.31
C GLY A 348 -11.81 -2.79 -9.40
N THR A 349 -11.34 -1.80 -8.65
CA THR A 349 -12.17 -0.95 -7.79
C THR A 349 -11.79 0.51 -7.99
N HIS A 350 -12.78 1.40 -7.95
CA HIS A 350 -12.58 2.85 -8.07
C HIS A 350 -13.45 3.57 -7.06
N ARG A 351 -12.94 4.62 -6.44
CA ARG A 351 -13.69 5.40 -5.45
C ARG A 351 -14.30 6.63 -6.10
N ASN A 352 -15.62 6.75 -6.03
CA ASN A 352 -16.34 7.90 -6.55
C ASN A 352 -16.26 9.09 -5.57
N MET A 353 -16.53 10.29 -6.07
CA MET A 353 -16.50 11.54 -5.29
C MET A 353 -17.55 11.58 -4.17
N ASP A 354 -18.65 10.84 -4.33
CA ASP A 354 -19.73 10.73 -3.34
C ASP A 354 -19.42 9.73 -2.20
N GLY A 355 -18.22 9.14 -2.21
CA GLY A 355 -17.77 8.15 -1.24
C GLY A 355 -18.18 6.71 -1.58
N SER A 356 -18.98 6.49 -2.62
CA SER A 356 -19.29 5.15 -3.11
C SER A 356 -18.06 4.51 -3.76
N ILE A 357 -18.03 3.18 -3.79
CA ILE A 357 -16.98 2.37 -4.42
C ILE A 357 -17.56 1.67 -5.63
N ARG A 358 -17.03 1.99 -6.81
CA ARG A 358 -17.31 1.32 -8.07
C ARG A 358 -16.47 0.06 -8.19
N HIS A 359 -17.11 -1.09 -8.23
CA HIS A 359 -16.49 -2.37 -8.52
C HIS A 359 -16.68 -2.74 -9.99
N TYR A 360 -15.60 -3.18 -10.63
CA TYR A 360 -15.58 -3.69 -11.99
C TYR A 360 -15.44 -5.20 -11.92
N PHE A 361 -16.48 -5.94 -12.32
CA PHE A 361 -16.48 -7.39 -12.33
C PHE A 361 -16.33 -7.93 -13.76
N ASN A 362 -15.46 -8.93 -13.91
CA ASN A 362 -15.24 -9.67 -15.14
C ASN A 362 -15.16 -11.17 -14.81
N GLY A 363 -16.18 -11.93 -15.20
CA GLY A 363 -16.29 -13.36 -14.90
C GLY A 363 -17.30 -14.04 -15.80
N THR A 364 -17.54 -15.33 -15.58
CA THR A 364 -18.60 -16.08 -16.27
C THR A 364 -19.98 -15.55 -15.86
N ASP A 365 -21.00 -15.74 -16.70
CA ASP A 365 -22.37 -15.29 -16.38
C ASP A 365 -22.90 -15.87 -15.05
N PRO A 366 -22.70 -17.16 -14.74
CA PRO A 366 -23.10 -17.71 -13.45
C PRO A 366 -22.40 -17.02 -12.28
N ALA A 367 -21.10 -16.72 -12.40
CA ALA A 367 -20.35 -16.08 -11.32
C ALA A 367 -20.85 -14.65 -11.05
N LEU A 368 -21.10 -13.88 -12.12
CA LEU A 368 -21.64 -12.53 -12.03
C LEU A 368 -23.08 -12.50 -11.48
N GLN A 369 -23.88 -13.53 -11.79
CA GLN A 369 -25.22 -13.68 -11.21
C GLN A 369 -25.15 -14.01 -9.71
N CYS A 370 -24.26 -14.90 -9.29
CA CYS A 370 -24.05 -15.24 -7.88
C CYS A 370 -23.59 -14.04 -7.06
N ILE A 371 -22.57 -13.29 -7.53
CA ILE A 371 -22.12 -12.10 -6.79
C ILE A 371 -23.23 -11.04 -6.67
N ASN A 372 -24.02 -10.82 -7.72
CA ASN A 372 -25.16 -9.91 -7.68
C ASN A 372 -26.24 -10.40 -6.69
N LYS A 373 -26.45 -11.72 -6.58
CA LYS A 373 -27.34 -12.30 -5.56
C LYS A 373 -26.83 -11.99 -4.14
N CYS A 374 -25.53 -12.17 -3.88
CA CYS A 374 -24.93 -11.82 -2.59
C CYS A 374 -25.07 -10.33 -2.27
N LEU A 375 -24.81 -9.45 -3.25
CA LEU A 375 -25.00 -8.00 -3.07
C LEU A 375 -26.46 -7.64 -2.77
N LYS A 376 -27.44 -8.31 -3.39
CA LYS A 376 -28.87 -8.14 -3.08
C LYS A 376 -29.23 -8.58 -1.67
N GLU A 377 -28.67 -9.68 -1.19
CA GLU A 377 -28.90 -10.16 0.18
C GLU A 377 -28.36 -9.16 1.20
N GLU A 378 -27.17 -8.62 0.95
CA GLU A 378 -26.53 -7.62 1.80
C GLU A 378 -27.26 -6.28 1.78
N ALA A 379 -27.76 -5.87 0.61
CA ALA A 379 -28.65 -4.71 0.52
C ALA A 379 -29.94 -4.89 1.33
N ARG A 380 -30.55 -6.10 1.35
CA ARG A 380 -31.72 -6.39 2.20
C ARG A 380 -31.38 -6.37 3.68
N ASN A 381 -30.17 -6.78 4.05
CA ASN A 381 -29.67 -6.74 5.43
C ASN A 381 -29.31 -5.31 5.88
N GLY A 382 -29.36 -4.32 4.99
CA GLY A 382 -29.05 -2.93 5.29
C GLY A 382 -27.56 -2.70 5.60
N THR A 383 -26.67 -3.56 5.10
CA THR A 383 -25.21 -3.37 5.22
C THR A 383 -24.67 -2.46 4.12
N ILE A 384 -25.26 -2.52 2.93
CA ILE A 384 -24.89 -1.71 1.76
C ILE A 384 -26.11 -1.19 1.00
N THR A 385 -25.91 -0.16 0.20
CA THR A 385 -26.72 0.09 -1.00
C THR A 385 -25.85 -0.12 -2.22
N PHE A 386 -26.42 -0.60 -3.32
CA PHE A 386 -25.67 -0.72 -4.56
C PHE A 386 -26.53 -0.45 -5.78
N ASN A 387 -25.88 0.03 -6.85
CA ASN A 387 -26.47 0.28 -8.14
C ASN A 387 -25.62 -0.37 -9.24
N THR A 388 -26.25 -1.18 -10.09
CA THR A 388 -25.56 -1.76 -11.24
C THR A 388 -25.57 -0.74 -12.38
N VAL A 389 -24.42 -0.12 -12.65
CA VAL A 389 -24.24 0.92 -13.67
C VAL A 389 -24.26 0.31 -15.07
N ALA A 390 -23.62 -0.84 -15.24
CA ALA A 390 -23.58 -1.56 -16.50
C ALA A 390 -23.56 -3.07 -16.24
N SER A 391 -24.21 -3.85 -17.10
CA SER A 391 -24.15 -5.31 -17.07
C SER A 391 -24.29 -5.85 -18.48
N ALA A 392 -23.22 -6.51 -18.95
CA ALA A 392 -23.17 -7.33 -20.14
C ALA A 392 -23.55 -8.79 -19.87
N VAL A 393 -23.94 -9.12 -18.63
CA VAL A 393 -24.55 -10.42 -18.33
C VAL A 393 -25.83 -10.49 -19.13
N ALA A 394 -25.89 -11.44 -20.07
CA ALA A 394 -27.07 -11.64 -20.88
C ALA A 394 -28.19 -12.14 -19.97
N HIS A 395 -29.00 -11.22 -19.46
CA HIS A 395 -30.38 -11.58 -19.16
C HIS A 395 -30.93 -12.09 -20.48
N LYS A 396 -31.38 -13.36 -20.53
CA LYS A 396 -32.11 -13.89 -21.69
C LYS A 396 -33.23 -12.90 -21.98
N LYS A 397 -33.01 -11.98 -22.92
CA LYS A 397 -34.02 -11.05 -23.38
C LYS A 397 -35.07 -11.94 -24.00
N VAL A 398 -36.19 -12.06 -23.31
CA VAL A 398 -37.34 -12.77 -23.83
C VAL A 398 -37.73 -12.03 -25.10
N SER A 399 -37.88 -12.76 -26.22
CA SER A 399 -38.28 -12.13 -27.48
C SER A 399 -39.63 -11.43 -27.30
N GLU A 400 -39.83 -10.32 -28.00
CA GLU A 400 -41.07 -9.54 -27.91
C GLU A 400 -42.30 -10.41 -28.22
N GLN A 401 -42.16 -11.35 -29.16
CA GLN A 401 -43.19 -12.34 -29.48
C GLN A 401 -43.55 -13.22 -28.28
N VAL A 402 -42.57 -13.67 -27.50
CA VAL A 402 -42.84 -14.47 -26.30
C VAL A 402 -43.43 -13.60 -25.18
N VAL A 403 -43.02 -12.34 -25.06
CA VAL A 403 -43.64 -11.39 -24.12
C VAL A 403 -45.13 -11.20 -24.44
N GLU A 404 -45.47 -11.04 -25.72
CA GLU A 404 -46.85 -10.89 -26.18
C GLU A 404 -47.66 -12.20 -26.01
N GLN A 405 -47.09 -13.36 -26.34
CA GLN A 405 -47.75 -14.65 -26.12
C GLN A 405 -48.07 -14.90 -24.65
N VAL A 406 -47.14 -14.54 -23.76
CA VAL A 406 -47.36 -14.62 -22.31
C VAL A 406 -48.41 -13.59 -21.87
N PHE A 407 -48.41 -12.37 -22.41
CA PHE A 407 -49.41 -11.35 -22.12
C PHE A 407 -50.83 -11.81 -22.45
N GLN A 408 -51.04 -12.38 -23.65
CA GLN A 408 -52.34 -12.88 -24.11
C GLN A 408 -52.88 -14.07 -23.29
N LYS A 409 -52.00 -14.79 -22.59
CA LYS A 409 -52.36 -15.95 -21.76
C LYS A 409 -52.50 -15.63 -20.27
N LEU A 410 -52.07 -14.45 -19.83
CA LEU A 410 -52.21 -14.04 -18.44
C LEU A 410 -53.66 -13.63 -18.17
N PRO A 411 -54.32 -14.19 -17.12
CA PRO A 411 -55.62 -13.69 -16.69
C PRO A 411 -55.48 -12.32 -16.02
N GLU A 412 -56.60 -11.64 -15.76
CA GLU A 412 -56.59 -10.40 -14.98
C GLU A 412 -55.96 -10.61 -13.59
N GLN A 413 -55.22 -9.62 -13.12
CA GLN A 413 -54.62 -9.65 -11.78
C GLN A 413 -55.71 -9.52 -10.70
N PRO A 414 -55.58 -10.19 -9.54
CA PRO A 414 -54.39 -10.90 -9.06
C PRO A 414 -54.29 -12.36 -9.53
N TRP A 415 -53.08 -12.79 -9.85
CA TRP A 415 -52.80 -14.17 -10.28
C TRP A 415 -52.63 -15.12 -9.09
N GLN A 416 -53.06 -16.37 -9.25
CA GLN A 416 -52.77 -17.43 -8.28
C GLN A 416 -51.26 -17.76 -8.24
N THR A 417 -50.76 -18.21 -7.08
CA THR A 417 -49.37 -18.65 -6.92
C THR A 417 -49.06 -19.78 -7.90
N GLY A 418 -48.00 -19.62 -8.71
CA GLY A 418 -47.60 -20.61 -9.70
C GLY A 418 -48.13 -20.37 -11.12
N ILE A 419 -48.80 -19.24 -11.41
CA ILE A 419 -49.31 -18.92 -12.75
C ILE A 419 -48.27 -19.07 -13.88
N HIS A 420 -47.01 -18.71 -13.60
CA HIS A 420 -45.91 -18.81 -14.56
C HIS A 420 -45.60 -20.27 -14.96
N LYS A 421 -45.85 -21.25 -14.08
CA LYS A 421 -45.67 -22.67 -14.41
C LYS A 421 -46.75 -23.16 -15.36
N ARG A 422 -48.01 -22.78 -15.10
CA ARG A 422 -49.14 -23.13 -15.95
C ARG A 422 -48.97 -22.57 -17.37
N ILE A 423 -48.61 -21.29 -17.47
CA ILE A 423 -48.38 -20.65 -18.77
C ILE A 423 -47.14 -21.21 -19.47
N ALA A 424 -46.09 -21.58 -18.72
CA ALA A 424 -44.91 -22.23 -19.28
C ALA A 424 -45.25 -23.60 -19.91
N GLU A 425 -46.07 -24.40 -19.23
CA GLU A 425 -46.56 -25.69 -19.74
C GLU A 425 -47.45 -25.50 -20.98
N GLU A 426 -48.39 -24.55 -20.95
CA GLU A 426 -49.27 -24.25 -22.09
C GLU A 426 -48.53 -23.76 -23.33
N LEU A 427 -47.46 -22.97 -23.17
CA LEU A 427 -46.69 -22.39 -24.28
C LEU A 427 -45.48 -23.24 -24.69
N GLY A 428 -45.19 -24.34 -23.99
CA GLY A 428 -43.98 -25.14 -24.22
C GLY A 428 -42.68 -24.36 -23.94
N LEU A 429 -42.72 -23.41 -23.00
CA LEU A 429 -41.59 -22.55 -22.64
C LEU A 429 -41.00 -22.94 -21.28
N SER A 430 -39.77 -22.52 -21.01
CA SER A 430 -39.21 -22.71 -19.67
C SER A 430 -39.88 -21.80 -18.64
N ASN A 431 -40.06 -22.27 -17.41
CA ASN A 431 -40.58 -21.48 -16.28
C ASN A 431 -39.83 -20.14 -16.13
N GLY A 432 -38.52 -20.15 -16.35
CA GLY A 432 -37.67 -18.96 -16.30
C GLY A 432 -37.97 -17.94 -17.41
N THR A 433 -38.26 -18.42 -18.62
CA THR A 433 -38.63 -17.56 -19.76
C THR A 433 -39.95 -16.84 -19.47
N VAL A 434 -40.98 -17.55 -18.99
CA VAL A 434 -42.29 -16.97 -18.68
C VAL A 434 -42.20 -16.01 -17.49
N SER A 435 -41.44 -16.37 -16.44
CA SER A 435 -41.23 -15.47 -15.30
C SER A 435 -40.52 -14.18 -15.70
N SER A 436 -39.53 -14.26 -16.60
CA SER A 436 -38.84 -13.11 -17.17
C SER A 436 -39.76 -12.24 -18.05
N ALA A 437 -40.65 -12.87 -18.82
CA ALA A 437 -41.67 -12.17 -19.61
C ALA A 437 -42.64 -11.38 -18.72
N ILE A 438 -43.11 -11.99 -17.63
CA ILE A 438 -43.99 -11.35 -16.63
C ILE A 438 -43.30 -10.14 -16.00
N GLN A 439 -42.03 -10.27 -15.58
CA GLN A 439 -41.28 -9.13 -15.04
C GLN A 439 -41.11 -8.01 -16.08
N THR A 440 -40.93 -8.36 -17.35
CA THR A 440 -40.87 -7.38 -18.45
C THR A 440 -42.20 -6.63 -18.58
N LEU A 441 -43.34 -7.32 -18.47
CA LEU A 441 -44.66 -6.68 -18.52
C LEU A 441 -44.94 -5.77 -17.31
N ILE A 442 -44.50 -6.18 -16.11
CA ILE A 442 -44.63 -5.36 -14.89
C ILE A 442 -43.76 -4.10 -14.99
N SER A 443 -42.49 -4.24 -15.41
CA SER A 443 -41.60 -3.08 -15.57
C SER A 443 -42.08 -2.09 -16.65
N ARG A 444 -42.84 -2.56 -17.65
CA ARG A 444 -43.51 -1.71 -18.66
C ARG A 444 -44.81 -1.06 -18.15
N GLY A 445 -45.25 -1.34 -16.94
CA GLY A 445 -46.50 -0.83 -16.37
C GLY A 445 -47.76 -1.46 -16.95
N ARG A 446 -47.66 -2.57 -17.70
CA ARG A 446 -48.84 -3.32 -18.18
C ARG A 446 -49.55 -4.08 -17.05
N PHE A 447 -48.80 -4.44 -16.02
CA PHE A 447 -49.30 -5.10 -14.81
C PHE A 447 -48.69 -4.48 -13.56
N LYS A 448 -49.39 -4.57 -12.43
CA LYS A 448 -48.87 -4.15 -11.13
C LYS A 448 -47.95 -5.22 -10.54
N GLN A 449 -47.06 -4.82 -9.64
CA GLN A 449 -46.19 -5.77 -8.96
C GLN A 449 -47.04 -6.68 -8.06
N GLN A 450 -46.74 -7.97 -8.05
CA GLN A 450 -47.50 -8.95 -7.27
C GLN A 450 -46.56 -9.92 -6.56
N ILE A 451 -46.83 -10.20 -5.29
CA ILE A 451 -46.08 -11.15 -4.46
C ILE A 451 -47.08 -12.09 -3.77
N HIS A 452 -46.91 -13.40 -3.93
CA HIS A 452 -47.76 -14.45 -3.31
C HIS A 452 -49.27 -14.24 -3.50
N GLY A 453 -49.71 -13.83 -4.69
CA GLY A 453 -51.13 -13.62 -4.99
C GLY A 453 -51.70 -12.26 -4.57
N ARG A 454 -50.88 -11.34 -4.02
CA ARG A 454 -51.32 -10.00 -3.59
C ARG A 454 -50.62 -8.90 -4.36
N LEU A 455 -51.37 -7.88 -4.79
CA LEU A 455 -50.86 -6.72 -5.53
C LEU A 455 -50.22 -5.71 -4.57
N PHE A 456 -49.15 -5.05 -5.04
CA PHE A 456 -48.41 -4.00 -4.34
C PHE A 456 -48.31 -2.75 -5.20
#